data_AF-X0UTA7-F1
#
_entry.id   AF-X0UTA7-F1
#
_cell.length_a   1.000
_cell.length_b   1.000
_cell.length_c   1.000
_cell.angle_alpha   90.00
_cell.angle_beta   90.00
_cell.angle_gamma   90.00
#
_symmetry.space_group_name_H-M   'P 1'
#
loop_
_entity.id
_entity.type
_entity.pdbx_description
1 polymer ?
#
loop_
_entity_poly.entity_id
_entity_poly.type
_entity_poly.pdbx_seq_one_letter_code
_entity_poly.pdbx_strand_id
1 'polypeptide(L)'
;MAPQQTERLRLRVTGQVQGVGFRPYVYRLAHSLGLTGFVLNDAVGAAIEVQGHGRDLDTFARRLALELPPLARIRDCRTEELPPVEGEEGFEIHPSAGGELTDAHVTVDTATCDDCLRELFDPSDPRYRYPFINCTNCGPRYSIIKRI
;
A
#
# COMPACT_ATOMS: atom_id res chain seq x y z
N MET A 1 -21.34 -19.78 -22.51
CA MET A 1 -21.04 -18.78 -21.45
C MET A 1 -20.15 -17.74 -22.10
N ALA A 2 -20.56 -16.48 -22.14
CA ALA A 2 -19.72 -15.42 -22.70
C ALA A 2 -18.39 -15.37 -21.92
N PRO A 3 -17.24 -15.17 -22.58
CA PRO A 3 -15.99 -14.94 -21.87
C PRO A 3 -16.24 -13.76 -20.91
N GLN A 4 -16.05 -14.00 -19.61
CA GLN A 4 -16.10 -12.91 -18.65
C GLN A 4 -14.97 -11.96 -19.02
N GLN A 5 -15.33 -10.75 -19.42
CA GLN A 5 -14.37 -9.78 -19.94
C GLN A 5 -13.49 -9.32 -18.78
N THR A 6 -12.21 -9.67 -18.86
CA THR A 6 -11.20 -9.14 -17.96
C THR A 6 -10.99 -7.67 -18.29
N GLU A 7 -10.94 -6.84 -17.26
CA GLU A 7 -10.65 -5.41 -17.34
C GLU A 7 -9.34 -5.13 -16.61
N ARG A 8 -8.63 -4.06 -17.01
CA ARG A 8 -7.43 -3.59 -16.33
C ARG A 8 -7.59 -2.11 -16.02
N LEU A 9 -7.30 -1.74 -14.78
CA LEU A 9 -7.34 -0.36 -14.32
C LEU A 9 -5.98 0.04 -13.78
N ARG A 10 -5.57 1.27 -14.09
CA ARG A 10 -4.48 1.95 -13.41
C ARG A 10 -5.05 2.99 -12.46
N LEU A 11 -4.72 2.87 -11.18
CA LEU A 11 -5.06 3.85 -10.15
C LEU A 11 -3.81 4.65 -9.78
N ARG A 12 -3.88 5.97 -9.93
CA ARG A 12 -2.89 6.91 -9.45
C ARG A 12 -3.36 7.53 -8.15
N VAL A 13 -2.73 7.12 -7.06
CA VAL A 13 -3.07 7.55 -5.70
C VAL A 13 -2.07 8.58 -5.21
N THR A 14 -2.55 9.71 -4.73
CA THR A 14 -1.72 10.75 -4.08
C THR A 14 -2.16 10.97 -2.65
N GLY A 15 -1.23 11.39 -1.79
CA GLY A 15 -1.46 11.64 -0.37
C GLY A 15 -0.40 10.96 0.51
N GLN A 16 -0.75 10.70 1.77
CA GLN A 16 0.10 10.01 2.72
C GLN A 16 0.03 8.50 2.50
N VAL A 17 0.79 8.00 1.52
CA VAL A 17 0.80 6.58 1.12
C VAL A 17 2.20 5.95 1.14
N GLN A 18 3.21 6.72 1.58
CA GLN A 18 4.59 6.27 1.71
C GLN A 18 4.95 6.08 3.19
N GLY A 19 5.67 5.00 3.51
CA GLY A 19 6.09 4.72 4.90
C GLY A 19 4.98 4.29 5.87
N VAL A 20 3.76 4.04 5.35
CA VAL A 20 2.54 3.76 6.14
C VAL A 20 1.95 2.36 5.90
N GLY A 21 2.72 1.46 5.30
CA GLY A 21 2.23 0.10 4.99
C GLY A 21 1.21 0.01 3.85
N PHE A 22 1.10 1.07 3.02
CA PHE A 22 0.15 1.11 1.89
C PHE A 22 0.38 0.00 0.86
N ARG A 23 1.63 -0.23 0.41
CA ARG A 23 1.96 -1.29 -0.56
C ARG A 23 1.59 -2.69 -0.08
N PRO A 24 1.97 -3.13 1.15
CA PRO A 24 1.48 -4.39 1.72
C PRO A 24 -0.05 -4.49 1.81
N TYR A 25 -0.73 -3.38 2.13
CA TYR A 25 -2.19 -3.35 2.18
C TYR A 25 -2.81 -3.60 0.80
N VAL A 26 -2.38 -2.85 -0.22
CA VAL A 26 -2.82 -3.02 -1.61
C VAL A 26 -2.60 -4.45 -2.10
N TYR A 27 -1.41 -5.00 -1.85
CA TYR A 27 -1.06 -6.38 -2.20
C TYR A 27 -2.04 -7.38 -1.58
N ARG A 28 -2.28 -7.30 -0.26
CA ARG A 28 -3.22 -8.21 0.42
C ARG A 28 -4.64 -8.07 -0.10
N LEU A 29 -5.07 -6.83 -0.37
CA LEU A 29 -6.40 -6.56 -0.91
C LEU A 29 -6.58 -7.17 -2.30
N ALA A 30 -5.65 -6.91 -3.22
CA ALA A 30 -5.67 -7.46 -4.58
C ALA A 30 -5.65 -8.99 -4.55
N HIS A 31 -4.76 -9.58 -3.74
CA HIS A 31 -4.67 -11.02 -3.60
C HIS A 31 -5.96 -11.65 -3.03
N SER A 32 -6.61 -11.01 -2.05
CA SER A 32 -7.88 -11.49 -1.49
C SER A 32 -9.05 -11.51 -2.48
N LEU A 33 -8.94 -10.72 -3.55
CA LEU A 33 -9.94 -10.60 -4.62
C LEU A 33 -9.53 -11.37 -5.88
N GLY A 34 -8.39 -12.08 -5.87
CA GLY A 34 -7.88 -12.81 -7.03
C GLY A 34 -7.50 -11.91 -8.21
N LEU A 35 -7.14 -10.64 -7.95
CA LEU A 35 -6.72 -9.68 -8.96
C LEU A 35 -5.23 -9.84 -9.28
N THR A 36 -4.85 -9.55 -10.53
CA THR A 36 -3.46 -9.52 -10.99
C THR A 36 -2.97 -8.08 -11.18
N GLY A 37 -1.66 -7.89 -11.32
CA GLY A 37 -1.04 -6.58 -11.58
C GLY A 37 0.03 -6.21 -10.57
N PHE A 38 0.16 -4.93 -10.22
CA PHE A 38 1.21 -4.50 -9.30
C PHE A 38 0.89 -3.21 -8.53
N VAL A 39 1.69 -2.95 -7.50
CA VAL A 39 1.77 -1.65 -6.84
C VAL A 39 3.22 -1.18 -6.73
N LEU A 40 3.46 0.10 -6.99
CA LEU A 40 4.72 0.78 -6.67
C LEU A 40 4.48 2.17 -6.10
N ASN A 41 5.44 2.63 -5.31
CA ASN A 41 5.49 4.03 -4.89
C ASN A 41 6.49 4.79 -5.77
N ASP A 42 6.15 6.02 -6.11
CA ASP A 42 7.03 6.96 -6.80
C ASP A 42 7.00 8.33 -6.13
N ALA A 43 7.72 9.30 -6.68
CA ALA A 43 7.85 10.65 -6.11
C ALA A 43 6.52 11.41 -5.86
N VAL A 44 5.40 10.97 -6.45
CA VAL A 44 4.10 11.65 -6.34
C VAL A 44 3.13 10.89 -5.42
N GLY A 45 3.31 9.58 -5.26
CA GLY A 45 2.43 8.75 -4.42
C GLY A 45 2.58 7.27 -4.73
N ALA A 46 1.46 6.64 -5.10
CA ALA A 46 1.43 5.23 -5.50
C ALA A 46 0.75 5.05 -6.86
N ALA A 47 1.34 4.20 -7.70
CA ALA A 47 0.71 3.68 -8.91
C ALA A 47 0.32 2.22 -8.66
N ILE A 48 -0.94 1.91 -8.93
CA ILE A 48 -1.52 0.58 -8.80
C ILE A 48 -2.04 0.19 -10.18
N GLU A 49 -1.69 -0.98 -10.66
CA GLU A 49 -2.40 -1.63 -11.77
C GLU A 49 -3.07 -2.88 -11.25
N VAL A 50 -4.36 -3.00 -11.50
CA VAL A 50 -5.18 -4.15 -11.12
C VAL A 50 -5.94 -4.66 -12.33
N GLN A 51 -5.97 -5.97 -12.47
CA GLN A 51 -6.63 -6.66 -13.56
C GLN A 51 -7.50 -7.80 -13.02
N GLY A 52 -8.70 -7.94 -13.57
CA GLY A 52 -9.65 -8.97 -13.16
C GLY A 52 -11.06 -8.71 -13.69
N HIS A 53 -12.06 -9.30 -13.03
CA HIS A 53 -13.46 -9.08 -13.39
C HIS A 53 -13.93 -7.72 -12.87
N GLY A 54 -14.77 -7.01 -13.65
CA GLY A 54 -15.28 -5.68 -13.26
C GLY A 54 -15.85 -5.61 -11.84
N ARG A 55 -16.61 -6.64 -11.40
CA ARG A 55 -17.15 -6.72 -10.03
C ARG A 55 -16.08 -6.73 -8.92
N ASP A 56 -14.94 -7.35 -9.21
CA ASP A 56 -13.83 -7.53 -8.26
C ASP A 56 -13.00 -6.24 -8.23
N LEU A 57 -12.86 -5.57 -9.37
CA LEU A 57 -12.27 -4.23 -9.49
C LEU A 57 -13.10 -3.17 -8.76
N ASP A 58 -14.43 -3.19 -8.90
CA ASP A 58 -15.33 -2.32 -8.15
C ASP A 58 -15.21 -2.54 -6.64
N THR A 59 -15.09 -3.82 -6.24
CA THR A 59 -14.90 -4.19 -4.84
C THR A 59 -13.54 -3.72 -4.31
N PHE A 60 -12.50 -3.85 -5.12
CA PHE A 60 -11.17 -3.34 -4.82
C PHE A 60 -11.20 -1.82 -4.62
N ALA A 61 -11.77 -1.07 -5.55
CA ALA A 61 -11.83 0.40 -5.48
C ALA A 61 -12.57 0.89 -4.23
N ARG A 62 -13.71 0.25 -3.87
CA ARG A 62 -14.44 0.58 -2.64
C ARG A 62 -13.62 0.30 -1.38
N ARG A 63 -13.04 -0.90 -1.27
CA ARG A 63 -12.29 -1.31 -0.08
C ARG A 63 -11.00 -0.51 0.08
N LEU A 64 -10.32 -0.20 -1.02
CA LEU A 64 -9.11 0.63 -1.04
C LEU A 64 -9.30 1.94 -0.27
N ALA A 65 -10.47 2.57 -0.39
CA ALA A 65 -10.81 3.82 0.29
C ALA A 65 -11.28 3.64 1.75
N LEU A 66 -11.89 2.50 2.09
CA LEU A 66 -12.54 2.28 3.40
C LEU A 66 -11.63 1.61 4.44
N GLU A 67 -10.69 0.77 4.01
CA GLU A 67 -9.90 -0.10 4.91
C GLU A 67 -8.42 0.31 4.96
N LEU A 68 -8.14 1.60 4.77
CA LEU A 68 -6.77 2.13 4.76
C LEU A 68 -6.02 1.83 6.07
N PRO A 69 -4.69 1.59 6.00
CA PRO A 69 -3.84 1.58 7.18
C PRO A 69 -4.02 2.86 8.02
N PRO A 70 -3.84 2.82 9.36
CA PRO A 70 -4.18 3.96 10.23
C PRO A 70 -3.46 5.27 9.90
N LEU A 71 -2.23 5.18 9.40
CA LEU A 71 -1.42 6.34 9.01
C LEU A 71 -1.58 6.71 7.52
N ALA A 72 -2.31 5.92 6.74
CA ALA A 72 -2.49 6.16 5.32
C ALA A 72 -3.66 7.12 5.08
N ARG A 73 -3.45 8.08 4.18
CA ARG A 73 -4.48 9.02 3.75
C ARG A 73 -4.41 9.24 2.25
N ILE A 74 -5.46 8.84 1.56
CA ILE A 74 -5.65 9.17 0.14
C ILE A 74 -6.23 10.58 0.04
N ARG A 75 -5.55 11.46 -0.71
CA ARG A 75 -6.02 12.81 -1.04
C ARG A 75 -6.73 12.84 -2.39
N ASP A 76 -6.13 12.19 -3.39
CA ASP A 76 -6.68 12.07 -4.74
C ASP A 76 -6.42 10.67 -5.26
N CYS A 77 -7.37 10.13 -6.02
CA CYS A 77 -7.24 8.84 -6.69
C CYS A 77 -7.85 8.97 -8.08
N ARG A 78 -6.99 8.88 -9.11
CA ARG A 78 -7.40 8.90 -10.51
C ARG A 78 -7.36 7.50 -11.07
N THR A 79 -8.39 7.12 -11.80
CA THR A 79 -8.50 5.80 -12.43
C THR A 79 -8.45 5.97 -13.94
N GLU A 80 -7.68 5.12 -14.60
CA GLU A 80 -7.57 5.02 -16.05
C GLU A 80 -7.78 3.56 -16.45
N GLU A 81 -8.60 3.33 -17.48
CA GLU A 81 -8.77 2.01 -18.08
C GLU A 81 -7.59 1.69 -19.01
N LEU A 82 -7.09 0.46 -18.93
CA LEU A 82 -6.01 -0.04 -19.77
C LEU A 82 -6.43 -1.34 -20.47
N PRO A 83 -5.80 -1.67 -21.61
CA PRO A 83 -5.93 -2.99 -22.20
C PRO A 83 -5.48 -4.09 -21.22
N PRO A 84 -6.24 -5.19 -21.07
CA PRO A 84 -5.79 -6.34 -20.31
C PRO A 84 -4.52 -6.96 -20.89
N VAL A 85 -3.67 -7.49 -20.01
CA VAL A 85 -2.45 -8.22 -20.35
C VAL A 85 -2.75 -9.72 -20.32
N GLU A 86 -2.60 -10.40 -21.45
CA GLU A 86 -2.76 -11.85 -21.53
C GLU A 86 -1.65 -12.58 -20.77
N GLY A 87 -2.02 -13.61 -20.00
CA GLY A 87 -1.08 -14.44 -19.25
C GLY A 87 -0.42 -13.75 -18.05
N GLU A 88 -0.91 -12.58 -17.61
CA GLU A 88 -0.47 -11.98 -16.36
C GLU A 88 -0.94 -12.84 -15.18
N GLU A 89 0.02 -13.25 -14.34
CA GLU A 89 -0.23 -14.10 -13.18
C GLU A 89 0.18 -13.40 -11.89
N GLY A 90 -0.74 -13.39 -10.93
CA GLY A 90 -0.47 -12.84 -9.60
C GLY A 90 -0.39 -11.32 -9.55
N PHE A 91 -0.14 -10.83 -8.34
CA PHE A 91 -0.02 -9.42 -8.04
C PHE A 91 1.31 -9.17 -7.34
N GLU A 92 2.05 -8.15 -7.75
CA GLU A 92 3.41 -7.91 -7.25
C GLU A 92 3.60 -6.55 -6.58
N ILE A 93 4.58 -6.46 -5.68
CA ILE A 93 5.05 -5.16 -5.14
C ILE A 93 6.34 -4.82 -5.89
N HIS A 94 6.24 -3.87 -6.82
CA HIS A 94 7.38 -3.41 -7.60
C HIS A 94 8.30 -2.48 -6.78
N PRO A 95 9.59 -2.39 -7.15
CA PRO A 95 10.52 -1.40 -6.60
C PRO A 95 9.99 0.02 -6.78
N SER A 96 10.37 0.92 -5.85
CA SER A 96 10.03 2.32 -6.00
C SER A 96 10.71 2.91 -7.24
N ALA A 97 9.98 3.66 -8.05
CA ALA A 97 10.54 4.36 -9.21
C ALA A 97 11.15 5.70 -8.74
N GLY A 98 12.47 5.84 -8.89
CA GLY A 98 13.22 7.01 -8.43
C GLY A 98 12.88 8.28 -9.23
N GLY A 99 12.59 9.36 -8.52
CA GLY A 99 12.51 10.72 -9.03
C GLY A 99 12.83 11.69 -7.89
N GLU A 100 13.36 12.87 -8.19
CA GLU A 100 13.51 13.93 -7.17
C GLU A 100 12.15 14.20 -6.56
N LEU A 101 12.01 13.91 -5.26
CA LEU A 101 10.74 14.04 -4.57
C LEU A 101 10.36 15.50 -4.50
N THR A 102 9.18 15.82 -4.98
CA THR A 102 8.48 17.01 -4.47
C THR A 102 8.21 16.77 -2.99
N ASP A 103 8.40 17.80 -2.15
CA ASP A 103 8.31 17.90 -0.67
C ASP A 103 7.07 17.29 0.01
N ALA A 104 6.22 16.61 -0.74
CA ALA A 104 4.91 16.18 -0.37
C ALA A 104 4.95 14.78 0.28
N HIS A 105 4.71 14.77 1.60
CA HIS A 105 4.13 13.67 2.37
C HIS A 105 5.08 12.68 3.09
N VAL A 106 6.17 13.17 3.67
CA VAL A 106 6.89 12.40 4.70
C VAL A 106 6.02 12.30 5.96
N THR A 107 5.72 11.07 6.40
CA THR A 107 5.08 10.81 7.70
C THR A 107 5.89 11.40 8.85
N VAL A 108 5.21 12.08 9.77
CA VAL A 108 5.80 12.50 11.05
C VAL A 108 6.15 11.28 11.91
N ASP A 109 7.08 11.48 12.84
CA ASP A 109 7.39 10.47 13.84
C ASP A 109 6.13 10.18 14.68
N THR A 110 5.87 8.90 14.95
CA THR A 110 4.64 8.46 15.63
C THR A 110 5.00 7.65 16.86
N ALA A 111 4.32 7.88 17.97
CA ALA A 111 4.51 7.12 19.20
C ALA A 111 4.23 5.61 18.98
N THR A 112 4.85 4.76 19.80
CA THR A 112 4.67 3.30 19.75
C THR A 112 3.20 2.93 19.86
N CYS A 113 2.70 2.09 18.94
CA CYS A 113 1.31 1.64 18.94
C CYS A 113 1.06 0.52 19.96
N ASP A 114 -0.21 0.25 20.27
CA ASP A 114 -0.63 -0.77 21.25
C ASP A 114 -0.12 -2.17 20.91
N ASP A 115 -0.04 -2.53 19.63
CA ASP A 115 0.52 -3.82 19.18
C ASP A 115 2.01 -3.93 19.55
N CYS A 116 2.80 -2.91 19.26
CA CYS A 116 4.21 -2.90 19.62
C CYS A 116 4.40 -2.81 21.14
N LEU A 117 3.53 -2.10 21.88
CA LEU A 117 3.58 -2.10 23.34
C LEU A 117 3.31 -3.49 23.92
N ARG A 118 2.35 -4.23 23.36
CA ARG A 118 2.08 -5.62 23.74
C ARG A 118 3.28 -6.53 23.49
N GLU A 119 3.86 -6.48 22.29
CA GLU A 119 5.08 -7.24 21.95
C GLU A 119 6.27 -6.86 22.85
N LEU A 120 6.45 -5.57 23.15
CA LEU A 120 7.55 -5.07 24.00
C LEU A 120 7.54 -5.66 25.41
N PHE A 121 6.34 -5.92 25.96
CA PHE A 121 6.15 -6.39 27.32
C PHE A 121 5.79 -7.89 27.42
N ASP A 122 5.74 -8.63 26.31
CA ASP A 122 5.50 -10.08 26.29
C ASP A 122 6.82 -10.86 26.39
N PRO A 123 7.09 -11.63 27.47
CA PRO A 123 8.33 -12.41 27.61
C PRO A 123 8.52 -13.53 26.59
N SER A 124 7.46 -13.93 25.88
CA SER A 124 7.50 -14.96 24.85
C SER A 124 7.77 -14.40 23.44
N ASP A 125 7.65 -13.08 23.25
CA ASP A 125 7.91 -12.43 21.98
C ASP A 125 9.42 -12.26 21.75
N PRO A 126 9.94 -12.53 20.54
CA PRO A 126 11.36 -12.31 20.22
C PRO A 126 11.81 -10.85 20.38
N ARG A 127 10.88 -9.89 20.47
CA ARG A 127 11.13 -8.46 20.69
C ARG A 127 10.91 -8.03 22.15
N TYR A 128 10.80 -8.97 23.09
CA TYR A 128 10.69 -8.65 24.52
C TYR A 128 11.78 -7.67 24.97
N ARG A 129 11.36 -6.52 25.51
CA ARG A 129 12.22 -5.41 25.96
C ARG A 129 13.15 -4.83 24.89
N TYR A 130 12.88 -5.03 23.60
CA TYR A 130 13.70 -4.45 22.53
C TYR A 130 13.46 -2.93 22.40
N PRO A 131 14.46 -2.06 22.71
CA PRO A 131 14.23 -0.62 22.84
C PRO A 131 13.85 0.13 21.56
N PHE A 132 14.10 -0.47 20.39
CA PHE A 132 13.84 0.14 19.08
C PHE A 132 12.63 -0.48 18.36
N ILE A 133 11.74 -1.16 19.10
CA ILE A 133 10.55 -1.77 18.53
C ILE A 133 9.70 -0.74 17.78
N ASN A 134 9.35 -1.07 16.55
CA ASN A 134 8.40 -0.32 15.74
C ASN A 134 7.79 -1.23 14.68
N CYS A 135 6.67 -0.81 14.13
CA CYS A 135 6.02 -1.47 13.00
C CYS A 135 5.70 -0.43 11.92
N THR A 136 4.96 -0.81 10.88
CA THR A 136 4.54 0.14 9.83
C THR A 136 3.66 1.28 10.35
N ASN A 137 3.05 1.11 11.53
CA ASN A 137 2.07 2.04 12.11
C ASN A 137 2.65 2.93 13.22
N CYS A 138 3.94 2.80 13.58
CA CYS A 138 4.56 3.62 14.61
C CYS A 138 6.09 3.77 14.44
N GLY A 139 6.71 4.55 15.32
CA GLY A 139 8.15 4.75 15.39
C GLY A 139 8.65 5.98 14.61
N PRO A 140 9.98 6.18 14.59
CA PRO A 140 10.59 7.29 13.87
C PRO A 140 10.42 7.12 12.36
N ARG A 141 10.21 8.25 11.68
CA ARG A 141 10.03 8.40 10.23
C ARG A 141 10.79 9.65 9.80
N TYR A 142 10.18 10.83 9.92
CA TYR A 142 10.77 12.10 9.51
C TYR A 142 12.18 12.30 10.08
N SER A 143 12.39 11.96 11.35
CA SER A 143 13.69 12.17 12.01
C SER A 143 14.83 11.31 11.46
N ILE A 144 14.55 10.23 10.72
CA ILE A 144 15.57 9.26 10.27
C ILE A 144 15.66 9.10 8.76
N ILE A 145 14.68 9.61 8.00
CA ILE A 145 14.67 9.55 6.55
C ILE A 145 15.74 10.50 6.00
N LYS A 146 16.72 9.94 5.27
CA LYS A 146 17.80 10.73 4.63
C LYS A 146 17.48 11.11 3.19
N ARG A 147 16.77 10.23 2.49
CA ARG A 147 16.32 10.29 1.09
C ARG A 147 15.12 9.34 0.97
N ILE A 148 14.20 9.60 0.05
CA ILE A 148 13.01 8.76 -0.19
C ILE A 148 13.11 8.13 -1.58
#